data_AF-A0A3B9ANX7-F1
#
_entry.id   AF-A0A3B9ANX7-F1
#
_cell.length_a   1.000
_cell.length_b   1.000
_cell.length_c   1.000
_cell.angle_alpha   90.00
_cell.angle_beta   90.00
_cell.angle_gamma   90.00
#
_symmetry.space_group_name_H-M   'P 1'
#
loop_
_entity.id
_entity.type
_entity.pdbx_description
1 polymer ?
#
loop_
_entity_poly.entity_id
_entity_poly.type
_entity_poly.pdbx_seq_one_letter_code
_entity_poly.pdbx_strand_id
1 'polypeptide(L)'
;MEFVNTEASVVESVWRDFARQNFNAKLKKSKGEWAATKLKSAFMGDEPFAIYSTIEKDGDRSALNVWVDAGAYFLNRRDARVRTDEMMRSLRQCYFDIRRAAIGKELKAQETQMKELENKQKRLSKENDDLRKNIESWESKIQKARQDIINNEQSQETNLIEQENQRRLLEETRRRLENVENEGG
;
A
#
# COMPACT_ATOMS: atom_id res chain seq x y z
N MET A 1 -23.70 -9.70 -22.56
CA MET A 1 -23.07 -8.39 -22.30
C MET A 1 -21.62 -8.64 -21.92
N GLU A 2 -20.68 -7.91 -22.49
CA GLU A 2 -19.24 -8.14 -22.27
C GLU A 2 -18.57 -6.96 -21.59
N PHE A 3 -17.63 -7.27 -20.71
CA PHE A 3 -16.91 -6.31 -19.87
C PHE A 3 -15.41 -6.57 -19.97
N VAL A 4 -14.66 -5.62 -20.53
CA VAL A 4 -13.19 -5.64 -20.59
C VAL A 4 -12.61 -5.20 -19.24
N ASN A 5 -11.47 -5.76 -18.84
CA ASN A 5 -10.78 -5.46 -17.57
C ASN A 5 -11.69 -5.56 -16.34
N THR A 6 -12.66 -6.49 -16.37
CA THR A 6 -13.65 -6.64 -15.31
C THR A 6 -13.64 -8.06 -14.81
N GLU A 7 -13.37 -8.25 -13.52
CA GLU A 7 -13.41 -9.56 -12.90
C GLU A 7 -14.84 -10.12 -12.83
N ALA A 8 -14.99 -11.43 -13.06
CA ALA A 8 -16.26 -12.12 -12.96
C ALA A 8 -16.93 -11.94 -11.58
N SER A 9 -16.14 -11.77 -10.51
CA SER A 9 -16.62 -11.50 -9.14
C SER A 9 -17.38 -10.16 -9.04
N VAL A 10 -16.92 -9.12 -9.75
CA VAL A 10 -17.56 -7.81 -9.79
C VAL A 10 -18.88 -7.91 -10.55
N VAL A 11 -18.86 -8.58 -11.72
CA VAL A 11 -20.06 -8.86 -12.50
C VAL A 11 -21.08 -9.63 -11.66
N GLU A 12 -20.64 -10.67 -10.95
CA GLU A 12 -21.49 -11.50 -10.09
C GLU A 12 -22.13 -10.69 -8.97
N SER A 13 -21.35 -9.87 -8.26
CA SER A 13 -21.87 -9.06 -7.15
C SER A 13 -22.94 -8.08 -7.64
N VAL A 14 -22.63 -7.30 -8.68
CA VAL A 14 -23.54 -6.28 -9.20
C VAL A 14 -24.77 -6.91 -9.82
N TRP A 15 -24.63 -8.03 -10.53
CA TRP A 15 -25.77 -8.76 -11.10
C TRP A 15 -26.73 -9.27 -10.02
N ARG A 16 -26.20 -9.83 -8.93
CA ARG A 16 -27.02 -10.30 -7.80
C ARG A 16 -27.78 -9.18 -7.12
N ASP A 17 -27.13 -8.03 -6.93
CA ASP A 17 -27.76 -6.86 -6.32
C ASP A 17 -28.81 -6.26 -7.25
N PHE A 18 -28.50 -6.16 -8.53
CA PHE A 18 -29.44 -5.73 -9.55
C PHE A 18 -30.69 -6.62 -9.60
N ALA A 19 -30.51 -7.95 -9.66
CA ALA A 19 -31.63 -8.90 -9.72
C ALA A 19 -32.49 -8.84 -8.44
N ARG A 20 -31.86 -8.63 -7.28
CA ARG A 20 -32.59 -8.42 -6.02
C ARG A 20 -33.40 -7.13 -6.04
N GLN A 21 -32.82 -6.01 -6.47
CA GLN A 21 -33.47 -4.71 -6.44
C GLN A 21 -34.58 -4.58 -7.49
N ASN A 22 -34.36 -5.11 -8.69
CA ASN A 22 -35.26 -4.90 -9.83
C ASN A 22 -36.31 -5.99 -9.99
N PHE A 23 -36.03 -7.21 -9.50
CA PHE A 23 -36.93 -8.35 -9.67
C PHE A 23 -37.31 -9.03 -8.36
N ASN A 24 -36.86 -8.49 -7.21
CA ASN A 24 -36.95 -9.16 -5.91
C ASN A 24 -36.40 -10.61 -5.95
N ALA A 25 -35.41 -10.84 -6.83
CA ALA A 25 -34.91 -12.18 -7.13
C ALA A 25 -33.76 -12.56 -6.21
N LYS A 26 -33.84 -13.77 -5.63
CA LYS A 26 -32.72 -14.41 -4.96
C LYS A 26 -32.11 -15.47 -5.89
N LEU A 27 -31.13 -15.05 -6.69
CA LEU A 27 -30.43 -15.94 -7.62
C LEU A 27 -29.75 -17.09 -6.86
N LYS A 28 -29.97 -18.32 -7.33
CA LYS A 28 -29.30 -19.54 -6.85
C LYS A 28 -28.30 -20.01 -7.89
N LYS A 29 -27.07 -20.29 -7.47
CA LYS A 29 -26.01 -20.82 -8.33
C LYS A 29 -26.06 -22.34 -8.36
N SER A 30 -25.99 -22.94 -9.55
CA SER A 30 -25.83 -24.38 -9.75
C SER A 30 -25.03 -24.62 -11.03
N LYS A 31 -23.95 -25.42 -10.96
CA LYS A 31 -23.10 -25.79 -12.12
C LYS A 31 -22.66 -24.60 -13.01
N GLY A 32 -22.40 -23.43 -12.43
CA GLY A 32 -21.97 -22.23 -13.17
C GLY A 32 -23.11 -21.34 -13.68
N GLU A 33 -24.36 -21.77 -13.53
CA GLU A 33 -25.54 -21.02 -13.91
C GLU A 33 -26.23 -20.43 -12.68
N TRP A 34 -26.85 -19.27 -12.87
CA TRP A 34 -27.65 -18.58 -11.87
C TRP A 34 -29.11 -18.58 -12.31
N ALA A 35 -30.00 -19.00 -11.41
CA ALA A 35 -31.42 -19.03 -11.70
C ALA A 35 -32.26 -18.42 -10.58
N ALA A 36 -33.35 -17.77 -10.97
CA ALA A 36 -34.46 -17.43 -10.08
C ALA A 36 -35.80 -17.62 -10.82
N THR A 37 -36.74 -18.29 -10.18
CA THR A 37 -38.03 -18.69 -10.74
C THR A 37 -39.18 -18.05 -9.97
N LYS A 38 -40.39 -18.03 -10.55
CA LYS A 38 -41.60 -17.47 -9.93
C LYS A 38 -41.47 -15.97 -9.62
N LEU A 39 -40.74 -15.25 -10.46
CA LEU A 39 -40.56 -13.81 -10.36
C LEU A 39 -41.81 -13.09 -10.87
N LYS A 40 -42.08 -11.92 -10.32
CA LYS A 40 -43.14 -11.02 -10.76
C LYS A 40 -42.58 -9.61 -10.93
N SER A 41 -43.00 -8.94 -11.99
CA SER A 41 -42.60 -7.56 -12.28
C SER A 41 -43.71 -6.87 -13.07
N ALA A 42 -43.95 -5.59 -12.78
CA ALA A 42 -44.99 -4.81 -13.43
C ALA A 42 -44.87 -4.81 -14.97
N PHE A 43 -43.64 -4.75 -15.51
CA PHE A 43 -43.42 -4.74 -16.95
C PHE A 43 -43.52 -6.14 -17.60
N MET A 44 -43.54 -7.23 -16.81
CA MET A 44 -43.70 -8.60 -17.32
C MET A 44 -45.16 -9.05 -17.38
N GLY A 45 -46.07 -8.33 -16.72
CA GLY A 45 -47.48 -8.69 -16.55
C GLY A 45 -47.71 -9.56 -15.31
N ASP A 46 -48.90 -10.17 -15.23
CA ASP A 46 -49.32 -10.94 -14.05
C ASP A 46 -48.72 -12.36 -13.99
N GLU A 47 -48.32 -12.89 -15.14
CA GLU A 47 -47.72 -14.22 -15.25
C GLU A 47 -46.33 -14.28 -14.61
N PRO A 48 -46.04 -15.31 -13.80
CA PRO A 48 -44.72 -15.49 -13.24
C PRO A 48 -43.71 -15.84 -14.33
N PHE A 49 -42.49 -15.32 -14.18
CA PHE A 49 -41.39 -15.59 -15.11
C PHE A 49 -40.16 -16.14 -14.37
N ALA A 50 -39.17 -16.60 -15.12
CA ALA A 50 -37.87 -17.01 -14.60
C ALA A 50 -36.73 -16.28 -15.30
N ILE A 51 -35.62 -16.08 -14.58
CA ILE A 51 -34.37 -15.58 -15.13
C ILE A 51 -33.30 -16.63 -14.94
N TYR A 52 -32.54 -16.86 -16.00
CA TYR A 52 -31.34 -17.67 -16.03
C TYR A 52 -30.16 -16.81 -16.47
N SER A 53 -28.96 -17.08 -15.98
CA SER A 53 -27.78 -16.34 -16.39
C SER A 53 -26.49 -17.12 -16.20
N THR A 54 -25.50 -16.88 -17.04
CA THR A 54 -24.13 -17.36 -16.88
C THR A 54 -23.17 -16.17 -16.79
N ILE A 55 -22.08 -16.36 -16.06
CA ILE A 55 -20.96 -15.42 -16.03
C ILE A 55 -19.74 -16.19 -16.49
N GLU A 56 -19.29 -15.86 -17.69
CA GLU A 56 -18.14 -16.49 -18.33
C GLU A 56 -16.94 -15.57 -18.23
N LYS A 57 -15.75 -16.16 -18.07
CA LYS A 57 -14.49 -15.44 -18.03
C LYS A 57 -13.64 -15.91 -19.21
N ASP A 58 -13.13 -14.96 -19.97
CA ASP A 58 -12.18 -15.18 -21.05
C ASP A 58 -11.04 -14.18 -20.92
N GLY A 59 -9.90 -14.63 -20.40
CA GLY A 59 -8.75 -13.77 -20.11
C GLY A 59 -9.08 -12.66 -19.12
N ASP A 60 -8.94 -11.41 -19.57
CA ASP A 60 -9.26 -10.16 -18.88
C ASP A 60 -10.72 -9.72 -19.05
N ARG A 61 -11.50 -10.45 -19.86
CA ARG A 61 -12.90 -10.18 -20.14
C ARG A 61 -13.81 -11.06 -19.30
N SER A 62 -14.95 -10.50 -18.93
CA SER A 62 -16.08 -11.25 -18.38
C SER A 62 -17.34 -10.99 -19.19
N ALA A 63 -18.15 -12.02 -19.40
CA ALA A 63 -19.42 -11.94 -20.12
C ALA A 63 -20.58 -12.37 -19.21
N LEU A 64 -21.62 -11.54 -19.14
CA LEU A 64 -22.90 -11.88 -18.51
C LEU A 64 -23.92 -12.22 -19.61
N ASN A 65 -24.37 -13.46 -19.62
CA ASN A 65 -25.46 -13.93 -20.48
C ASN A 65 -26.73 -14.05 -19.64
N VAL A 66 -27.86 -13.56 -20.14
CA VAL A 66 -29.13 -13.55 -19.41
C VAL A 66 -30.24 -14.04 -20.34
N TRP A 67 -31.03 -15.00 -19.85
CA TRP A 67 -32.23 -15.51 -20.50
C TRP A 67 -33.43 -15.29 -19.59
N VAL A 68 -34.53 -14.85 -20.17
CA VAL A 68 -35.77 -14.56 -19.44
C VAL A 68 -36.84 -15.47 -20.01
N ASP A 69 -37.32 -16.42 -19.20
CA ASP A 69 -38.36 -17.36 -19.55
C ASP A 69 -39.72 -16.81 -19.10
N ALA A 70 -40.57 -16.45 -20.07
CA ALA A 70 -41.92 -15.94 -19.85
C ALA A 70 -42.99 -17.06 -19.84
N GLY A 71 -42.58 -18.32 -19.67
CA GLY A 71 -43.43 -19.50 -19.61
C GLY A 71 -43.60 -20.17 -20.97
N ALA A 72 -44.33 -19.53 -21.89
CA ALA A 72 -44.58 -20.10 -23.22
C ALA A 72 -43.43 -19.85 -24.22
N TYR A 73 -42.54 -18.89 -23.92
CA TYR A 73 -41.43 -18.51 -24.78
C TYR A 73 -40.35 -17.78 -23.97
N PHE A 74 -39.12 -17.78 -24.50
CA PHE A 74 -38.06 -16.90 -24.02
C PHE A 74 -38.25 -15.49 -24.57
N LEU A 75 -38.13 -14.49 -23.70
CA LEU A 75 -38.37 -13.09 -24.02
C LEU A 75 -37.55 -12.67 -25.25
N ASN A 76 -38.26 -12.24 -26.29
CA ASN A 76 -37.67 -11.79 -27.53
C ASN A 76 -38.55 -10.73 -28.21
N ARG A 77 -37.94 -9.95 -29.11
CA ARG A 77 -38.61 -8.81 -29.76
C ARG A 77 -39.77 -9.19 -30.68
N ARG A 78 -39.77 -10.40 -31.26
CA ARG A 78 -40.81 -10.85 -32.18
C ARG A 78 -42.10 -11.14 -31.42
N ASP A 79 -41.98 -11.83 -30.28
CA ASP A 79 -43.13 -12.33 -29.54
C ASP A 79 -43.58 -11.36 -28.43
N ALA A 80 -42.70 -10.48 -27.94
CA ALA A 80 -43.02 -9.49 -26.91
C ALA A 80 -42.12 -8.24 -26.96
N ARG A 81 -42.29 -7.40 -27.99
CA ARG A 81 -41.47 -6.20 -28.23
C ARG A 81 -41.36 -5.25 -27.02
N VAL A 82 -42.48 -4.80 -26.47
CA VAL A 82 -42.49 -3.80 -25.36
C VAL A 82 -41.78 -4.35 -24.13
N ARG A 83 -42.12 -5.58 -23.70
CA ARG A 83 -41.48 -6.23 -22.55
C ARG A 83 -39.98 -6.43 -22.74
N THR A 84 -39.58 -6.80 -23.97
CA THR A 84 -38.17 -6.97 -24.33
C THR A 84 -37.43 -5.64 -24.27
N ASP A 85 -38.01 -4.56 -24.79
CA ASP A 85 -37.37 -3.25 -24.78
C ASP A 85 -37.23 -2.69 -23.35
N GLU A 86 -38.22 -2.90 -22.46
CA GLU A 86 -38.09 -2.53 -21.04
C GLU A 86 -37.02 -3.37 -20.33
N MET A 87 -37.00 -4.69 -20.52
CA MET A 87 -35.94 -5.55 -19.96
C MET A 87 -34.55 -5.12 -20.45
N MET A 88 -34.41 -4.80 -21.73
CA MET A 88 -33.15 -4.33 -22.31
C MET A 88 -32.71 -2.98 -21.73
N ARG A 89 -33.64 -2.07 -21.40
CA ARG A 89 -33.32 -0.82 -20.69
C ARG A 89 -32.80 -1.10 -19.29
N SER A 90 -33.45 -1.97 -18.54
CA SER A 90 -33.00 -2.37 -17.19
C SER A 90 -31.62 -3.05 -17.24
N LEU A 91 -31.40 -3.98 -18.18
CA LEU A 91 -30.10 -4.63 -18.36
C LEU A 91 -28.99 -3.65 -18.80
N ARG A 92 -29.33 -2.61 -19.57
CA ARG A 92 -28.38 -1.54 -19.91
C ARG A 92 -27.97 -0.75 -18.67
N GLN A 93 -28.87 -0.53 -17.71
CA GLN A 93 -28.51 0.10 -16.44
C GLN A 93 -27.54 -0.81 -15.66
N CYS A 94 -27.83 -2.11 -15.57
CA CYS A 94 -26.93 -3.09 -14.95
C CYS A 94 -25.53 -3.07 -15.60
N TYR A 95 -25.47 -2.98 -16.93
CA TYR A 95 -24.21 -2.86 -17.67
C TYR A 95 -23.39 -1.63 -17.22
N PHE A 96 -24.03 -0.47 -17.07
CA PHE A 96 -23.34 0.73 -16.58
C PHE A 96 -22.92 0.61 -15.11
N ASP A 97 -23.73 -0.03 -14.28
CA ASP A 97 -23.41 -0.23 -12.86
C ASP A 97 -22.22 -1.18 -12.68
N ILE A 98 -22.12 -2.25 -13.49
CA ILE A 98 -20.96 -3.14 -13.53
C ILE A 98 -19.71 -2.36 -13.93
N ARG A 99 -19.77 -1.56 -14.99
CA ARG A 99 -18.64 -0.73 -15.42
C ARG A 99 -18.22 0.28 -14.35
N ARG A 100 -19.18 0.92 -13.67
CA ARG A 100 -18.89 1.85 -12.58
C ARG A 100 -18.22 1.14 -11.41
N ALA A 101 -18.68 -0.06 -11.06
CA ALA A 101 -18.08 -0.86 -9.99
C ALA A 101 -16.65 -1.32 -10.35
N ALA A 102 -16.42 -1.73 -11.59
CA ALA A 102 -15.10 -2.12 -12.08
C ALA A 102 -14.10 -0.95 -12.00
N ILE A 103 -14.45 0.19 -12.59
CA ILE A 103 -13.63 1.42 -12.55
C ILE A 103 -13.45 1.90 -11.11
N GLY A 104 -14.49 1.83 -10.27
CA GLY A 104 -14.40 2.20 -8.86
C GLY A 104 -13.45 1.31 -8.05
N LYS A 105 -13.36 0.02 -8.38
CA LYS A 105 -12.38 -0.90 -7.77
C LYS A 105 -10.96 -0.54 -8.22
N GLU A 106 -10.76 -0.28 -9.50
CA GLU A 106 -9.48 0.14 -10.06
C GLU A 106 -9.00 1.46 -9.44
N LEU A 107 -9.88 2.46 -9.36
CA LEU A 107 -9.58 3.74 -8.72
C LEU A 107 -9.13 3.57 -7.26
N LYS A 108 -9.85 2.76 -6.47
CA LYS A 108 -9.47 2.47 -5.08
C LYS A 108 -8.11 1.77 -4.96
N ALA A 109 -7.77 0.90 -5.91
CA ALA A 109 -6.46 0.26 -5.94
C ALA A 109 -5.36 1.28 -6.24
N GLN A 110 -5.56 2.15 -7.23
CA GLN A 110 -4.64 3.23 -7.56
C GLN A 110 -4.47 4.24 -6.40
N GLU A 111 -5.55 4.62 -5.72
CA GLU A 111 -5.51 5.49 -4.52
C GLU A 111 -4.71 4.85 -3.37
N THR A 112 -4.87 3.55 -3.15
CA THR A 112 -4.09 2.81 -2.14
C THR A 112 -2.61 2.81 -2.49
N GLN A 113 -2.27 2.51 -3.74
CA GLN A 113 -0.88 2.52 -4.22
C GLN A 113 -0.25 3.91 -4.10
N MET A 114 -1.00 4.97 -4.41
CA MET A 114 -0.54 6.35 -4.24
C MET A 114 -0.21 6.66 -2.78
N LYS A 115 -1.08 6.28 -1.84
CA LYS A 115 -0.83 6.47 -0.39
C LYS A 115 0.42 5.74 0.09
N GLU A 116 0.69 4.54 -0.42
CA GLU A 116 1.92 3.81 -0.09
C GLU A 116 3.17 4.55 -0.58
N LEU A 117 3.14 5.10 -1.80
CA LEU A 117 4.24 5.90 -2.35
C LEU A 117 4.46 7.19 -1.55
N GLU A 118 3.40 7.90 -1.17
CA GLU A 118 3.50 9.10 -0.33
C GLU A 118 4.12 8.79 1.04
N ASN A 119 3.70 7.70 1.68
CA ASN A 119 4.27 7.25 2.96
C ASN A 119 5.75 6.88 2.83
N LYS A 120 6.11 6.17 1.76
CA LYS A 120 7.52 5.83 1.46
C LYS A 120 8.35 7.10 1.27
N GLN A 121 7.86 8.07 0.51
CA GLN A 121 8.55 9.34 0.29
C GLN A 121 8.76 10.11 1.59
N LYS A 122 7.74 10.19 2.44
CA LYS A 122 7.83 10.85 3.76
C LYS A 122 8.88 10.20 4.66
N ARG A 123 8.96 8.87 4.65
CA ARG A 123 9.97 8.12 5.41
C ARG A 123 11.38 8.41 4.89
N LEU A 124 11.58 8.34 3.58
CA LEU A 124 12.87 8.64 2.95
C LEU A 124 13.34 10.07 3.23
N SER A 125 12.42 11.05 3.22
CA SER A 125 12.75 12.43 3.58
C SER A 125 13.24 12.55 5.02
N LYS A 126 12.54 11.93 5.99
CA LYS A 126 12.97 11.92 7.40
C LYS A 126 14.32 11.24 7.58
N GLU A 127 14.51 10.08 6.97
CA GLU A 127 15.78 9.36 7.02
C GLU A 127 16.92 10.23 6.46
N ASN A 128 16.68 10.99 5.39
CA ASN A 128 17.67 11.94 4.85
C ASN A 128 18.00 13.06 5.85
N ASP A 129 16.99 13.68 6.46
CA ASP A 129 17.18 14.76 7.44
C ASP A 129 17.96 14.27 8.67
N ASP A 130 17.64 13.06 9.17
CA ASP A 130 18.33 12.46 10.30
C ASP A 130 19.79 12.10 9.95
N LEU A 131 20.04 11.59 8.75
CA LEU A 131 21.40 11.35 8.26
C LEU A 131 22.21 12.65 8.16
N ARG A 132 21.62 13.75 7.67
CA ARG A 132 22.28 15.06 7.62
C ARG A 132 22.65 15.57 9.02
N LYS A 133 21.75 15.48 9.98
CA LYS A 133 22.03 15.86 11.39
C LYS A 133 23.13 14.99 12.00
N ASN A 134 23.12 13.69 11.69
CA ASN A 134 24.16 12.79 12.15
C ASN A 134 25.52 13.19 11.57
N ILE A 135 25.60 13.51 10.28
CA ILE A 135 26.83 13.99 9.64
C ILE A 135 27.38 15.21 10.38
N GLU A 136 26.54 16.23 10.62
CA GLU A 136 26.95 17.44 11.34
C GLU A 136 27.47 17.13 12.75
N SER A 137 26.79 16.23 13.48
CA SER A 137 27.24 15.77 14.80
C SER A 137 28.59 15.07 14.75
N TRP A 138 28.81 14.20 13.76
CA TRP A 138 30.07 13.49 13.60
C TRP A 138 31.21 14.42 13.20
N GLU A 139 30.96 15.39 12.32
CA GLU A 139 31.95 16.41 11.95
C GLU A 139 32.40 17.22 13.17
N SER A 140 31.47 17.66 14.01
CA SER A 140 31.79 18.37 15.26
C SER A 140 32.63 17.50 16.23
N LYS A 141 32.27 16.22 16.39
CA LYS A 141 33.05 15.28 17.20
C LYS A 141 34.46 15.07 16.66
N ILE A 142 34.61 14.96 15.35
CA ILE A 142 35.92 14.82 14.69
C ILE A 142 36.76 16.08 14.92
N GLN A 143 36.19 17.27 14.79
CA GLN A 143 36.90 18.52 15.07
C GLN A 143 37.37 18.59 16.53
N LYS A 144 36.49 18.25 17.48
CA LYS A 144 36.86 18.22 18.90
C LYS A 144 37.98 17.21 19.17
N ALA A 145 37.87 15.99 18.64
CA ALA A 145 38.90 14.97 18.80
C ALA A 145 40.26 15.42 18.23
N ARG A 146 40.26 16.13 17.09
CA ARG A 146 41.47 16.73 16.53
C ARG A 146 42.09 17.78 17.46
N GLN A 147 41.27 18.64 18.06
CA GLN A 147 41.76 19.64 19.01
C GLN A 147 42.30 19.00 20.29
N ASP A 148 41.62 17.98 20.80
CA ASP A 148 42.03 17.24 21.99
C ASP A 148 43.40 16.54 21.77
N ILE A 149 43.65 16.01 20.56
CA ILE A 149 44.97 15.47 20.18
C ILE A 149 46.05 16.55 20.24
N ILE A 150 45.83 17.71 19.61
CA ILE A 150 46.78 18.83 19.60
C ILE A 150 47.10 19.28 21.04
N ASN A 151 46.07 19.45 21.87
CA ASN A 151 46.26 19.85 23.27
C ASN A 151 47.03 18.80 24.08
N ASN A 152 46.80 17.51 23.80
CA ASN A 152 47.51 16.42 24.45
C ASN A 152 49.00 16.41 24.06
N GLU A 153 49.31 16.57 22.77
CA GLU A 153 50.70 16.66 22.27
C GLU A 153 51.47 17.81 22.94
N GLN A 154 50.86 19.00 23.02
CA GLN A 154 51.45 20.15 23.72
C GLN A 154 51.68 19.90 25.21
N SER A 155 50.75 19.20 25.87
CA SER A 155 50.88 18.83 27.28
C SER A 155 52.01 17.82 27.49
N GLN A 156 52.17 16.85 26.58
CA GLN A 156 53.28 15.90 26.61
C GLN A 156 54.63 16.62 26.48
N GLU A 157 54.75 17.58 25.56
CA GLU A 157 55.97 18.36 25.37
C GLU A 157 56.32 19.19 26.62
N THR A 158 55.32 19.86 27.22
CA THR A 158 55.51 20.62 28.47
C THR A 158 55.98 19.71 29.60
N ASN A 159 55.34 18.56 29.76
CA ASN A 159 55.71 17.57 30.78
C ASN A 159 57.13 17.02 30.58
N LEU A 160 57.61 16.86 29.34
CA LEU A 160 59.01 16.47 29.08
C LEU A 160 60.00 17.52 29.57
N ILE A 161 59.71 18.81 29.37
CA ILE A 161 60.54 19.92 29.87
C ILE A 161 60.57 19.91 31.41
N GLU A 162 59.42 19.72 32.06
CA GLU A 162 59.33 19.62 33.52
C GLU A 162 60.12 18.43 34.07
N GLN A 163 60.03 17.26 33.43
CA GLN A 163 60.81 16.09 33.80
C GLN A 163 62.32 16.33 33.69
N GLU A 164 62.77 16.99 32.63
CA GLU A 164 64.18 17.33 32.45
C GLU A 164 64.68 18.31 33.53
N ASN A 165 63.89 19.33 33.86
CA ASN A 165 64.22 20.25 34.94
C ASN A 165 64.30 19.52 36.29
N GLN A 166 63.36 18.61 36.57
CA GLN A 166 63.36 17.83 37.81
C GLN A 166 64.56 16.88 37.90
N ARG A 167 65.00 16.29 36.78
CA ARG A 167 66.22 15.46 36.73
C ARG A 167 67.46 16.25 37.15
N ARG A 168 67.62 17.49 36.64
CA ARG A 168 68.73 18.37 37.01
C ARG A 168 68.72 18.72 38.50
N LEU A 169 67.55 19.04 39.06
CA LEU A 169 67.39 19.28 40.49
C LEU A 169 67.75 18.06 41.34
N LEU A 170 67.37 16.86 40.91
CA LEU A 170 67.73 15.61 41.59
C LEU A 170 69.24 15.36 41.56
N GLU A 171 69.91 15.59 40.43
CA GLU A 171 71.36 15.47 40.32
C GLU A 171 72.10 16.46 41.23
N GLU A 172 71.65 17.72 41.26
CA GLU A 172 72.21 18.74 42.15
C GLU A 172 72.05 18.33 43.62
N THR A 173 70.87 17.84 43.99
CA THR A 173 70.58 17.40 45.36
C THR A 173 71.42 16.19 45.74
N ARG A 174 71.62 15.22 44.83
CA ARG A 174 72.50 14.07 45.05
C ARG A 174 73.94 14.49 45.30
N ARG A 175 74.48 15.42 44.49
CA ARG A 175 75.83 15.95 44.71
C ARG A 175 75.98 16.63 46.06
N ARG A 176 74.96 17.40 46.49
CA ARG A 176 74.97 18.02 47.83
C ARG A 176 74.98 16.96 48.94
N LEU A 177 74.22 15.88 48.78
CA LEU A 177 74.21 14.77 49.75
C LEU A 177 75.58 14.08 49.83
N GLU A 178 76.17 13.72 48.67
CA GLU A 178 77.50 13.10 48.61
C GLU A 178 78.58 13.98 49.27
N ASN A 179 78.51 15.29 49.07
CA ASN A 179 79.45 16.22 49.72
C ASN A 179 79.31 16.18 51.26
N VAL A 180 78.08 16.19 51.77
CA VAL A 180 77.82 16.11 53.23
C VAL A 180 78.27 14.76 53.80
N GLU A 181 78.06 13.66 53.08
CA GLU A 181 78.50 12.33 53.52
C GLU A 181 80.03 12.21 53.58
N ASN A 182 80.75 12.83 52.63
CA ASN A 182 82.22 12.87 52.63
C ASN A 182 82.82 13.80 53.70
N GLU A 183 82.07 14.77 54.23
CA GLU A 183 82.51 15.64 55.33
C GLU A 183 82.39 14.96 56.71
N GLY A 184 81.56 13.92 56.83
CA GLY A 184 81.29 13.22 58.09
C GLY A 184 82.02 11.89 58.28
N GLY A 185 82.77 11.41 57.29
CA GLY A 185 83.56 10.16 57.33
C GLY A 185 85.06 10.42 57.49
#